data_AF-A0A5C8TGT6-F1
#
_entry.id   AF-A0A5C8TGT6-F1
#
_cell.length_a   1.000
_cell.length_b   1.000
_cell.length_c   1.000
_cell.angle_alpha   90.00
_cell.angle_beta   90.00
_cell.angle_gamma   90.00
#
_symmetry.space_group_name_H-M   'P 1'
#
loop_
_entity.id
_entity.type
_entity.pdbx_description
1 polymer ?
#
loop_
_entity_poly.entity_id
_entity_poly.type
_entity_poly.pdbx_seq_one_letter_code
_entity_poly.pdbx_strand_id
1 'polypeptide(L)'
;MSATTGPARGPGDAFAAGCRSLGPRLMRDLGLTDLQAAGLLGNLGHESGGFRRLQEVAPAVAGSRGGWGLAQWTGPRRVAMEAWCRAHALDPAAPEAQYGYLCTELRTTEAAALAALRQAPTLEAATESVCRHFERPGVIALASRLAWARRALSALRAGAVSPRKPESRAGRVRRALNSGDRS
;
A
#
# COMPACT_ATOMS: atom_id res chain seq x y z
N MET A 1 2.83 -13.85 -39.57
CA MET A 1 3.25 -14.06 -38.18
C MET A 1 2.61 -12.97 -37.34
N SER A 2 1.48 -13.24 -36.69
CA SER A 2 0.77 -12.23 -35.88
C SER A 2 1.21 -12.35 -34.44
N ALA A 3 1.85 -11.29 -33.93
CA ALA A 3 2.21 -11.18 -32.53
C ALA A 3 0.95 -10.97 -31.67
N THR A 4 0.76 -11.82 -30.67
CA THR A 4 -0.26 -11.67 -29.64
C THR A 4 0.18 -10.58 -28.66
N THR A 5 -0.32 -9.37 -28.85
CA THR A 5 -0.22 -8.29 -27.85
C THR A 5 -1.13 -8.64 -26.67
N GLY A 6 -0.53 -9.04 -25.53
CA GLY A 6 -1.27 -9.18 -24.27
C GLY A 6 -1.84 -7.82 -23.80
N PRO A 7 -2.93 -7.80 -23.01
CA PRO A 7 -3.58 -6.55 -22.64
C PRO A 7 -2.64 -5.69 -21.79
N ALA A 8 -2.48 -4.42 -22.17
CA ALA A 8 -1.83 -3.42 -21.36
C ALA A 8 -2.57 -3.28 -20.02
N ARG A 9 -1.87 -3.53 -18.91
CA ARG A 9 -2.41 -3.42 -17.55
C ARG A 9 -2.86 -1.98 -17.26
N GLY A 10 -4.13 -1.81 -16.93
CA GLY A 10 -4.75 -0.50 -16.77
C GLY A 10 -4.34 0.20 -15.46
N PRO A 11 -4.68 1.49 -15.28
CA PRO A 11 -4.38 2.26 -14.07
C PRO A 11 -4.88 1.62 -12.75
N GLY A 12 -5.96 0.85 -12.82
CA GLY A 12 -6.50 0.11 -11.66
C GLY A 12 -5.59 -1.02 -11.18
N ASP A 13 -4.77 -1.59 -12.06
CA ASP A 13 -3.92 -2.75 -11.75
C ASP A 13 -2.73 -2.37 -10.86
N ALA A 14 -2.14 -1.20 -11.08
CA ALA A 14 -0.99 -0.71 -10.32
C ALA A 14 -1.38 -0.38 -8.87
N PHE A 15 -2.48 0.35 -8.67
CA PHE A 15 -2.98 0.66 -7.33
C PHE A 15 -3.36 -0.61 -6.55
N ALA A 16 -4.08 -1.53 -7.20
CA ALA A 16 -4.47 -2.79 -6.57
C ALA A 16 -3.24 -3.65 -6.18
N ALA A 17 -2.21 -3.68 -7.03
CA ALA A 17 -0.95 -4.35 -6.70
C ALA A 17 -0.23 -3.69 -5.51
N GLY A 18 -0.16 -2.35 -5.48
CA GLY A 18 0.37 -1.60 -4.35
C GLY A 18 -0.39 -1.89 -3.05
N CYS A 19 -1.73 -1.93 -3.09
CA CYS A 19 -2.56 -2.27 -1.94
C CYS A 19 -2.28 -3.70 -1.44
N ARG A 20 -2.15 -4.68 -2.33
CA ARG A 20 -1.81 -6.07 -1.95
C ARG A 20 -0.43 -6.18 -1.30
N SER A 21 0.52 -5.32 -1.67
CA SER A 21 1.85 -5.27 -1.07
C SER A 21 1.84 -4.56 0.30
N LEU A 22 1.23 -3.38 0.38
CA LEU A 22 1.29 -2.52 1.56
C LEU A 22 0.29 -2.92 2.65
N GLY A 23 -0.92 -3.33 2.29
CA GLY A 23 -2.00 -3.58 3.24
C GLY A 23 -1.67 -4.61 4.31
N PRO A 24 -1.19 -5.83 3.97
CA PRO A 24 -0.80 -6.82 4.97
C PRO A 24 0.30 -6.32 5.91
N ARG A 25 1.22 -5.48 5.39
CA ARG A 25 2.27 -4.87 6.21
C ARG A 25 1.69 -3.84 7.16
N LEU A 26 0.78 -2.97 6.70
CA LEU A 26 0.07 -2.01 7.57
C LEU A 26 -0.72 -2.72 8.68
N MET A 27 -1.42 -3.80 8.35
CA MET A 27 -2.15 -4.60 9.35
C MET A 27 -1.21 -5.17 10.41
N ARG A 28 -0.08 -5.75 9.99
CA ARG A 28 0.93 -6.33 10.88
C ARG A 28 1.67 -5.27 11.71
N ASP A 29 2.19 -4.24 11.06
CA ASP A 29 3.12 -3.29 11.65
C ASP A 29 2.37 -2.19 12.43
N LEU A 30 1.16 -1.82 12.01
CA LEU A 30 0.35 -0.81 12.68
C LEU A 30 -0.88 -1.38 13.40
N GLY A 31 -1.06 -2.70 13.44
CA GLY A 31 -2.18 -3.34 14.15
C GLY A 31 -3.55 -2.90 13.61
N LEU A 32 -3.65 -2.74 12.28
CA LEU A 32 -4.87 -2.31 11.61
C LEU A 32 -5.70 -3.50 11.13
N THR A 33 -7.01 -3.33 11.06
CA THR A 33 -7.90 -4.24 10.33
C THR A 33 -7.82 -4.02 8.82
N ASP A 34 -8.43 -4.89 8.02
CA ASP A 34 -8.52 -4.71 6.56
C ASP A 34 -9.28 -3.43 6.17
N LEU A 35 -10.36 -3.11 6.89
CA LEU A 35 -11.13 -1.87 6.72
C LEU A 35 -10.28 -0.63 7.01
N GLN A 36 -9.50 -0.66 8.09
CA GLN A 36 -8.65 0.46 8.50
C GLN A 36 -7.46 0.66 7.56
N ALA A 37 -6.79 -0.43 7.19
CA ALA A 37 -5.73 -0.38 6.19
C ALA A 37 -6.26 0.10 4.83
N ALA A 38 -7.45 -0.34 4.42
CA ALA A 38 -8.09 0.13 3.18
C ALA A 38 -8.48 1.62 3.25
N GLY A 39 -8.95 2.11 4.39
CA GLY A 39 -9.23 3.53 4.61
C GLY A 39 -7.99 4.42 4.48
N LEU A 40 -6.86 3.97 5.04
CA LEU A 40 -5.56 4.63 4.87
C LEU A 40 -5.09 4.60 3.42
N LEU A 41 -5.03 3.42 2.79
CA LEU A 41 -4.62 3.26 1.39
C LEU A 41 -5.54 4.02 0.41
N GLY A 42 -6.82 4.16 0.73
CA GLY A 42 -7.78 4.93 -0.05
C GLY A 42 -7.47 6.42 -0.07
N ASN A 43 -7.11 6.99 1.09
CA ASN A 43 -6.64 8.37 1.18
C ASN A 43 -5.33 8.58 0.41
N LEU A 44 -4.33 7.73 0.66
CA LEU A 44 -3.05 7.81 -0.05
C LEU A 44 -3.22 7.63 -1.57
N GLY A 45 -4.15 6.77 -1.99
CA GLY A 45 -4.52 6.59 -3.40
C GLY A 45 -5.14 7.84 -4.02
N HIS A 46 -5.97 8.56 -3.27
CA HIS A 46 -6.48 9.87 -3.71
C HIS A 46 -5.35 10.89 -3.88
N GLU A 47 -4.48 11.03 -2.87
CA GLU A 47 -3.37 12.00 -2.89
C GLU A 47 -2.38 11.76 -4.04
N SER A 48 -2.01 10.51 -4.26
CA SER A 48 -0.95 10.13 -5.21
C SER A 48 -1.45 9.74 -6.60
N GLY A 49 -2.76 9.82 -6.86
CA GLY A 49 -3.37 9.34 -8.10
C GLY A 49 -3.18 7.83 -8.32
N GLY A 50 -3.32 7.04 -7.25
CA GLY A 50 -3.16 5.59 -7.26
C GLY A 50 -1.70 5.13 -7.18
N PHE A 51 -0.87 5.80 -6.37
CA PHE A 51 0.57 5.58 -6.21
C PHE A 51 1.41 5.88 -7.46
N ARG A 52 0.87 6.69 -8.38
CA ARG A 52 1.54 7.01 -9.66
C ARG A 52 2.36 8.29 -9.59
N ARG A 53 2.07 9.18 -8.63
CA ARG A 53 2.76 10.46 -8.46
C ARG A 53 3.45 10.50 -7.11
N LEU A 54 4.74 10.16 -7.10
CA LEU A 54 5.62 10.34 -5.93
C LEU A 54 6.07 11.81 -5.77
N GLN A 55 5.99 12.63 -6.81
CA GLN A 55 6.29 14.06 -6.76
C GLN A 55 5.07 14.83 -7.23
N GLU A 56 4.65 15.83 -6.46
CA GLU A 56 3.58 16.76 -6.85
C GLU A 56 4.03 17.52 -8.12
N VAL A 57 3.16 17.50 -9.14
CA VAL A 57 3.45 18.05 -10.48
C VAL A 57 3.28 19.58 -10.51
N ALA A 58 2.38 20.12 -9.67
CA ALA A 58 2.10 21.55 -9.59
C ALA A 58 1.84 21.94 -8.12
N PRO A 59 2.88 22.35 -7.37
CA PRO A 59 2.74 22.76 -5.98
C PRO A 59 1.75 23.91 -5.82
N ALA A 60 0.79 23.78 -4.90
CA ALA A 60 -0.16 24.86 -4.58
C ALA A 60 0.53 26.13 -4.04
N VAL A 61 1.75 26.01 -3.52
CA VAL A 61 2.58 27.12 -3.04
C VAL A 61 3.72 27.36 -4.04
N ALA A 62 3.73 28.52 -4.69
CA ALA A 62 4.79 28.89 -5.63
C ALA A 62 6.16 28.89 -4.95
N GLY A 63 7.14 28.21 -5.56
CA GLY A 63 8.49 28.03 -4.99
C GLY A 63 8.62 26.90 -3.95
N SER A 64 7.51 26.25 -3.57
CA SER A 64 7.55 25.02 -2.76
C SER A 64 8.07 23.85 -3.58
N ARG A 65 8.73 22.90 -2.90
CA ARG A 65 9.12 21.60 -3.51
C ARG A 65 7.91 20.69 -3.76
N GLY A 66 6.74 21.04 -3.24
CA GLY A 66 5.50 20.26 -3.35
C GLY A 66 5.49 18.97 -2.50
N GLY A 67 4.38 18.25 -2.59
CA GLY A 67 4.15 16.94 -1.99
C GLY A 67 5.10 15.89 -2.51
N TRP A 68 5.61 15.05 -1.61
CA TRP A 68 6.47 13.92 -1.95
C TRP A 68 5.97 12.64 -1.32
N GLY A 69 6.05 11.55 -2.07
CA GLY A 69 5.82 10.21 -1.55
C GLY A 69 4.37 9.76 -1.49
N LEU A 70 4.15 8.63 -0.81
CA LEU A 70 2.86 7.96 -0.69
C LEU A 70 1.77 8.86 -0.06
N ALA A 71 2.15 9.67 0.93
CA ALA A 71 1.27 10.59 1.64
C ALA A 71 1.39 12.04 1.17
N GLN A 72 2.08 12.30 0.05
CA GLN A 72 2.33 13.65 -0.47
C GLN A 72 2.84 14.62 0.61
N TRP A 73 3.83 14.20 1.41
CA TRP A 73 4.39 15.03 2.48
C TRP A 73 4.87 16.38 1.93
N THR A 74 4.37 17.47 2.51
CA THR A 74 4.73 18.85 2.18
C THR A 74 5.42 19.52 3.37
N GLY A 75 6.12 20.63 3.10
CA GLY A 75 6.67 21.51 4.13
C GLY A 75 7.51 20.79 5.19
N PRO A 76 7.27 21.03 6.51
CA PRO A 76 8.03 20.39 7.58
C PRO A 76 7.98 18.85 7.57
N ARG A 77 6.85 18.24 7.16
CA ARG A 77 6.72 16.78 7.10
C ARG A 77 7.65 16.18 6.04
N ARG A 78 7.85 16.87 4.91
CA ARG A 78 8.82 16.45 3.88
C ARG A 78 10.25 16.51 4.41
N VAL A 79 10.61 17.59 5.13
CA VAL A 79 11.94 17.74 5.72
C VAL A 79 12.23 16.63 6.73
N ALA A 80 11.26 16.31 7.58
CA ALA A 80 11.37 15.21 8.54
C ALA A 80 11.53 13.84 7.86
N MET A 81 10.78 13.58 6.78
CA MET A 81 10.93 12.36 5.97
C MET A 81 12.34 12.24 5.37
N GLU A 82 12.85 13.30 4.77
CA GLU A 82 14.19 13.31 4.19
C GLU A 82 15.29 13.15 5.25
N ALA A 83 15.12 13.78 6.42
CA ALA A 83 16.04 13.62 7.54
C ALA A 83 16.04 12.18 8.09
N TRP A 84 14.87 11.57 8.23
CA TRP A 84 14.74 10.17 8.64
C TRP A 84 15.43 9.24 7.63
N CYS A 85 15.21 9.45 6.33
CA CYS A 85 15.86 8.65 5.28
C CYS A 85 17.39 8.77 5.35
N ARG A 86 17.93 9.99 5.50
CA ARG A 86 19.39 10.20 5.67
C ARG A 86 19.95 9.47 6.89
N ALA A 87 19.26 9.54 8.03
CA ALA A 87 19.69 8.88 9.27
C ALA A 87 19.70 7.34 9.15
N HIS A 88 18.93 6.77 8.23
CA HIS A 88 18.85 5.33 7.99
C HIS A 88 19.61 4.89 6.72
N ALA A 89 20.36 5.79 6.08
CA ALA A 89 21.05 5.56 4.81
C ALA A 89 20.12 5.01 3.70
N LEU A 90 18.88 5.50 3.66
CA LEU A 90 17.86 5.12 2.69
C LEU A 90 17.68 6.20 1.62
N ASP A 91 17.44 5.77 0.39
CA ASP A 91 16.98 6.66 -0.68
C ASP A 91 15.52 7.07 -0.40
N PRO A 92 15.20 8.37 -0.25
CA PRO A 92 13.83 8.84 -0.02
C PRO A 92 12.86 8.53 -1.17
N ALA A 93 13.33 8.13 -2.35
CA ALA A 93 12.47 7.64 -3.44
C ALA A 93 12.15 6.14 -3.33
N ALA A 94 12.90 5.38 -2.51
CA ALA A 94 12.72 3.95 -2.41
C ALA A 94 11.38 3.58 -1.74
N PRO A 95 10.64 2.59 -2.26
CA PRO A 95 9.36 2.16 -1.67
C PRO A 95 9.45 1.78 -0.19
N GLU A 96 10.57 1.17 0.23
CA GLU A 96 10.79 0.80 1.63
C GLU A 96 11.04 2.02 2.53
N ALA A 97 11.71 3.06 2.02
CA ALA A 97 11.89 4.31 2.76
C ALA A 97 10.55 5.03 2.94
N GLN A 98 9.75 5.06 1.88
CA GLN A 98 8.39 5.62 1.87
C GLN A 98 7.50 4.94 2.91
N TYR A 99 7.46 3.60 2.90
CA TYR A 99 6.69 2.83 3.86
C TYR A 99 7.22 2.97 5.30
N GLY A 100 8.54 2.90 5.47
CA GLY A 100 9.20 2.98 6.77
C GLY A 100 8.94 4.32 7.46
N TYR A 101 9.04 5.42 6.72
CA TYR A 101 8.73 6.73 7.26
C TYR A 101 7.23 6.90 7.56
N LEU A 102 6.33 6.44 6.69
CA LEU A 102 4.88 6.45 6.97
C LEU A 102 4.56 5.77 8.32
N CYS A 103 5.14 4.60 8.55
CA CYS A 103 4.96 3.89 9.82
C CYS A 103 5.60 4.63 11.01
N THR A 104 6.77 5.23 10.81
CA THR A 104 7.45 6.03 11.84
C THR A 104 6.60 7.22 12.26
N GLU A 105 6.10 7.97 11.29
CA GLU A 105 5.27 9.16 11.50
C GLU A 105 3.97 8.77 12.23
N LEU A 106 3.25 7.75 11.74
CA LEU A 106 2.01 7.26 12.36
C LEU A 106 2.20 6.70 13.78
N ARG A 107 3.41 6.25 14.14
CA ARG A 107 3.70 5.79 15.51
C ARG A 107 4.18 6.91 16.44
N THR A 108 4.55 8.06 15.90
CA THR A 108 5.18 9.14 16.66
C THR A 108 4.36 10.43 16.55
N THR A 109 4.72 11.33 15.64
CA THR A 109 4.10 12.65 15.49
C THR A 109 2.63 12.58 15.08
N GLU A 110 2.19 11.49 14.44
CA GLU A 110 0.81 11.25 14.02
C GLU A 110 0.15 10.10 14.80
N ALA A 111 0.65 9.79 16.00
CA ALA A 111 0.11 8.72 16.86
C ALA A 111 -1.37 8.92 17.21
N ALA A 112 -1.83 10.17 17.36
CA ALA A 112 -3.23 10.49 17.59
C ALA A 112 -4.11 10.11 16.39
N ALA A 113 -3.64 10.35 15.17
CA ALA A 113 -4.35 9.95 13.95
C ALA A 113 -4.42 8.42 13.82
N LEU A 114 -3.33 7.72 14.15
CA LEU A 114 -3.32 6.25 14.19
C LEU A 114 -4.30 5.71 15.26
N ALA A 115 -4.34 6.32 16.45
CA ALA A 115 -5.27 5.93 17.50
C ALA A 115 -6.72 6.12 17.06
N ALA A 116 -7.05 7.25 16.43
CA ALA A 116 -8.39 7.51 15.88
C ALA A 116 -8.76 6.53 14.76
N LEU A 117 -7.81 6.19 13.87
CA LEU A 117 -8.03 5.20 12.82
C LEU A 117 -8.35 3.81 13.40
N ARG A 118 -7.64 3.39 14.44
CA ARG A 118 -7.87 2.08 15.10
C ARG A 118 -9.25 1.95 15.75
N GLN A 119 -9.91 3.06 16.06
CA GLN A 119 -11.28 3.06 16.61
C GLN A 119 -12.37 3.06 15.53
N ALA A 120 -12.01 3.19 14.25
CA ALA A 120 -13.00 3.23 13.17
C ALA A 120 -13.55 1.82 12.86
N PRO A 121 -14.88 1.61 12.98
CA PRO A 121 -15.49 0.28 12.81
C PRO A 121 -15.90 -0.03 11.36
N THR A 122 -15.94 0.98 10.49
CA THR A 122 -16.39 0.86 9.09
C THR A 122 -15.35 1.42 8.13
N LEU A 123 -15.45 1.05 6.85
CA LEU A 123 -14.58 1.59 5.80
C LEU A 123 -14.76 3.11 5.67
N GLU A 124 -16.01 3.59 5.75
CA GLU A 124 -16.38 4.99 5.73
C GLU A 124 -15.72 5.76 6.90
N ALA A 125 -15.88 5.26 8.13
CA ALA A 125 -15.29 5.86 9.32
C ALA A 125 -13.76 5.86 9.26
N ALA A 126 -13.14 4.78 8.76
CA ALA A 126 -11.69 4.70 8.61
C ALA A 126 -11.17 5.71 7.57
N THR A 127 -11.87 5.80 6.44
CA THR A 127 -11.52 6.75 5.35
C THR A 127 -11.64 8.18 5.84
N GLU A 128 -12.73 8.51 6.53
CA GLU A 128 -12.95 9.84 7.09
C GLU A 128 -11.95 10.17 8.20
N SER A 129 -11.66 9.22 9.09
CA SER A 129 -10.68 9.38 10.18
C SER A 129 -9.31 9.75 9.63
N VAL A 130 -8.81 9.03 8.61
CA VAL A 130 -7.53 9.37 7.97
C VAL A 130 -7.58 10.75 7.30
N CYS A 131 -8.67 11.06 6.59
CA CYS A 131 -8.82 12.35 5.93
C CYS A 131 -8.76 13.51 6.92
N ARG A 132 -9.47 13.40 8.05
CA ARG A 132 -9.59 14.47 9.04
C ARG A 132 -8.39 14.57 9.98
N HIS A 133 -7.78 13.43 10.32
CA HIS A 133 -6.77 13.39 11.37
C HIS A 133 -5.35 13.25 10.85
N PHE A 134 -5.12 12.65 9.68
CA PHE A 134 -3.78 12.47 9.12
C PHE A 134 -3.51 13.42 7.94
N GLU A 135 -4.37 13.40 6.91
CA GLU A 135 -4.15 14.21 5.70
C GLU A 135 -4.46 15.69 5.93
N ARG A 136 -5.56 15.99 6.65
CA ARG A 136 -6.03 17.36 6.94
C ARG A 136 -6.03 18.26 5.69
N PRO A 137 -6.65 17.83 4.57
CA PRO A 137 -6.58 18.57 3.32
C PRO A 137 -7.48 19.81 3.37
N GLY A 138 -7.14 20.84 2.61
CA GLY A 138 -8.03 22.00 2.41
C GLY A 138 -9.33 21.63 1.68
N VAL A 139 -9.29 20.60 0.83
CA VAL A 139 -10.46 20.03 0.15
C VAL A 139 -10.64 18.58 0.57
N ILE A 140 -11.72 18.30 1.30
CA ILE A 140 -11.96 16.98 1.90
C ILE A 140 -12.16 15.88 0.85
N ALA A 141 -12.90 16.11 -0.24
CA ALA A 141 -13.12 15.15 -1.33
C ALA A 141 -13.49 13.70 -0.90
N LEU A 142 -14.27 13.54 0.19
CA LEU A 142 -14.50 12.26 0.87
C LEU A 142 -15.07 11.16 -0.05
N ALA A 143 -15.96 11.51 -0.99
CA ALA A 143 -16.54 10.57 -1.94
C ALA A 143 -15.46 9.92 -2.84
N SER A 144 -14.48 10.70 -3.29
CA SER A 144 -13.36 10.19 -4.09
C SER A 144 -12.45 9.28 -3.26
N ARG A 145 -12.10 9.71 -2.04
CA ARG A 145 -11.31 8.91 -1.08
C ARG A 145 -11.97 7.58 -0.77
N LEU A 146 -13.29 7.58 -0.55
CA LEU A 146 -14.06 6.36 -0.28
C LEU A 146 -14.10 5.43 -1.51
N ALA A 147 -14.18 5.97 -2.73
CA ALA A 147 -14.09 5.15 -3.94
C ALA A 147 -12.74 4.44 -4.06
N TRP A 148 -11.63 5.12 -3.71
CA TRP A 148 -10.30 4.50 -3.61
C TRP A 148 -10.22 3.49 -2.47
N ALA A 149 -10.79 3.79 -1.30
CA ALA A 149 -10.81 2.87 -0.16
C ALA A 149 -11.56 1.57 -0.49
N ARG A 150 -12.67 1.64 -1.24
CA ARG A 150 -13.42 0.46 -1.72
C ARG A 150 -12.58 -0.40 -2.67
N ARG A 151 -11.81 0.23 -3.56
CA ARG A 151 -10.85 -0.47 -4.44
C ARG A 151 -9.73 -1.13 -3.64
N ALA A 152 -9.18 -0.44 -2.63
CA ALA A 152 -8.17 -0.99 -1.75
C ALA A 152 -8.71 -2.22 -1.02
N LEU A 153 -9.88 -2.11 -0.38
CA LEU A 153 -10.51 -3.22 0.35
C LEU A 153 -10.75 -4.45 -0.55
N SER A 154 -11.24 -4.23 -1.77
CA SER A 154 -11.41 -5.30 -2.76
C SER A 154 -10.08 -5.99 -3.08
N ALA A 155 -9.01 -5.23 -3.30
CA ALA A 155 -7.68 -5.77 -3.58
C ALA A 155 -7.10 -6.57 -2.40
N LEU A 156 -7.29 -6.09 -1.17
CA LEU A 156 -6.83 -6.78 0.06
C LEU A 156 -7.54 -8.12 0.24
N ARG A 157 -8.86 -8.15 0.06
CA ARG A 157 -9.67 -9.37 0.21
C ARG A 157 -9.43 -10.38 -0.91
N ALA A 158 -9.24 -9.92 -2.14
CA ALA A 158 -8.86 -10.80 -3.26
C ALA A 158 -7.48 -11.46 -3.03
N GLY A 159 -6.54 -10.74 -2.43
CA GLY A 159 -5.22 -11.26 -2.06
C GLY A 159 -5.28 -12.32 -0.95
N ALA A 160 -6.22 -12.20 -0.01
CA ALA A 160 -6.43 -13.18 1.06
C ALA A 160 -7.03 -14.51 0.57
N VAL A 161 -7.75 -14.50 -0.57
CA VAL A 161 -8.51 -15.66 -1.08
C VAL A 161 -7.77 -16.43 -2.19
N SER A 162 -6.65 -15.93 -2.72
CA SER A 162 -5.90 -16.66 -3.76
C SER A 162 -5.29 -17.97 -3.22
N PRO A 163 -5.60 -19.15 -3.79
CA PRO A 163 -5.06 -20.41 -3.33
C PRO A 163 -3.54 -20.43 -3.58
N ARG A 164 -2.77 -20.80 -2.55
CA ARG A 164 -1.36 -21.16 -2.73
C ARG A 164 -1.29 -22.21 -3.84
N LYS A 165 -0.55 -21.95 -4.92
CA LYS A 165 -0.17 -22.99 -5.89
C LYS A 165 0.46 -24.14 -5.08
N PRO A 166 0.00 -25.40 -5.21
CA PRO A 166 0.72 -26.50 -4.59
C PRO A 166 2.11 -26.57 -5.24
N GLU A 167 3.15 -26.51 -4.41
CA GLU A 167 4.52 -26.76 -4.85
C GLU A 167 4.56 -28.14 -5.52
N SER A 168 4.99 -28.19 -6.77
CA SER A 168 5.15 -29.45 -7.50
C SER A 168 6.24 -30.27 -6.81
N ARG A 169 5.83 -31.33 -6.12
CA ARG A 169 6.74 -32.34 -5.59
C ARG A 169 7.29 -33.19 -6.73
N ALA A 170 8.19 -32.60 -7.53
CA ALA A 170 9.03 -33.35 -8.45
C ALA A 170 10.18 -33.98 -7.64
N GLY A 171 10.26 -35.32 -7.67
CA GLY A 171 11.44 -36.06 -7.21
C GLY A 171 11.20 -37.04 -6.07
N ARG A 172 10.54 -38.16 -6.35
CA ARG A 172 10.85 -39.42 -5.65
C ARG A 172 10.74 -40.59 -6.63
N VAL A 173 11.80 -40.81 -7.39
CA VAL A 173 11.97 -42.06 -8.12
C VAL A 173 12.34 -43.14 -7.10
N ARG A 174 11.45 -44.10 -6.87
CA ARG A 174 11.80 -45.41 -6.29
C ARG A 174 11.48 -46.46 -7.34
N ARG A 175 12.50 -46.99 -8.01
CA ARG A 175 12.39 -48.23 -8.79
C ARG A 175 12.72 -49.37 -7.83
N ALA A 176 11.70 -50.13 -7.41
CA ALA A 176 11.87 -51.39 -6.70
C ALA A 176 11.99 -52.53 -7.72
N LEU A 177 12.82 -53.50 -7.34
CA LEU A 177 13.34 -54.62 -8.13
C LEU A 177 12.25 -55.66 -8.41
N ASN A 178 12.28 -56.23 -9.62
CA ASN A 178 11.44 -57.36 -10.01
C ASN A 178 12.12 -58.67 -9.59
N SER A 179 11.51 -59.40 -8.67
CA SER A 179 11.89 -60.77 -8.27
C SER A 179 11.48 -61.74 -9.37
N GLY A 180 12.46 -62.33 -10.06
CA GLY A 180 12.26 -63.48 -10.93
C GLY A 180 12.37 -64.76 -10.10
N ASP A 181 11.24 -65.45 -9.95
CA ASP A 181 11.19 -66.87 -9.57
C ASP A 181 10.31 -67.57 -10.60
N ARG A 182 10.91 -68.55 -11.29
CA ARG A 182 10.26 -69.67 -11.96
C ARG A 182 11.32 -70.65 -12.45
N SER A 183 11.44 -71.72 -11.65
CA SER A 183 11.59 -73.15 -12.02
C SER A 183 12.68 -73.56 -13.00
#